data_AF-A0A916QTG7-F1
#
_entry.id   AF-A0A916QTG7-F1
#
_cell.length_a   1.000
_cell.length_b   1.000
_cell.length_c   1.000
_cell.angle_alpha   90.00
_cell.angle_beta   90.00
_cell.angle_gamma   90.00
#
_symmetry.space_group_name_H-M   'P 1'
#
loop_
_entity.id
_entity.type
_entity.pdbx_description
1 polymer ?
#
loop_
_entity_poly.entity_id
_entity_poly.type
_entity_poly.pdbx_seq_one_letter_code
_entity_poly.pdbx_strand_id
1 'polypeptide(L)' 'MSRKEYKKALTEKLNQEYEKNSKKMYEILKNKQPQAIKNAEKLLEQYNPPNPVNDNPSTTVHLLVKQLNKFVRP' A
#
# COMPACT_ATOMS: atom_id res chain seq x y z
N MET A 1 15.77 8.06 -6.06
CA MET A 1 15.21 8.76 -4.88
C MET A 1 15.93 8.27 -3.64
N SER A 2 16.53 9.19 -2.87
CA SER A 2 17.18 8.89 -1.60
C SER A 2 16.15 8.69 -0.49
N ARG A 3 16.56 8.07 0.63
CA ARG A 3 15.72 7.93 1.83
C ARG A 3 15.20 9.27 2.34
N LYS A 4 16.00 10.34 2.25
CA LYS A 4 15.63 11.69 2.68
C LYS A 4 14.57 12.30 1.78
N GLU A 5 14.73 12.17 0.47
CA GLU A 5 13.74 12.61 -0.53
C GLU A 5 12.41 11.87 -0.38
N TYR A 6 12.47 10.55 -0.16
CA TYR A 6 11.27 9.75 0.05
C TYR A 6 10.50 10.17 1.30
N LYS A 7 11.20 10.40 2.42
CA LYS A 7 10.58 10.95 3.64
C LYS A 7 9.91 12.30 3.37
N LYS A 8 10.58 13.21 2.66
CA LYS A 8 10.01 14.52 2.30
C LYS A 8 8.73 14.37 1.49
N ALA A 9 8.75 13.54 0.44
CA ALA A 9 7.57 13.28 -0.38
C ALA A 9 6.41 12.69 0.45
N LEU A 10 6.69 11.75 1.36
CA LEU A 10 5.65 11.21 2.25
C LEU A 10 5.09 12.26 3.19
N THR A 11 5.94 13.10 3.80
CA THR A 11 5.49 14.19 4.67
C THR A 11 4.52 15.12 3.93
N GLU A 12 4.84 15.51 2.70
CA GLU A 12 3.98 16.34 1.85
C GLU A 12 2.66 15.63 1.51
N LYS A 13 2.70 14.34 1.14
CA LYS A 13 1.48 13.58 0.76
C LYS A 13 0.58 13.20 1.93
N LEU A 14 1.14 13.16 3.15
CA LEU A 14 0.40 12.85 4.37
C LEU A 14 -0.10 14.11 5.09
N ASN A 15 0.33 15.31 4.66
CA ASN A 15 0.08 16.59 5.34
C ASN A 15 0.50 16.58 6.82
N GLN A 16 1.49 15.78 7.17
CA GLN A 16 2.06 15.65 8.52
C GLN A 16 3.45 15.03 8.40
N GLU A 17 4.30 15.23 9.41
CA GLU A 17 5.64 14.65 9.41
C GLU A 17 5.58 13.12 9.32
N TYR A 18 6.25 12.55 8.31
CA TYR A 18 6.36 11.12 8.17
C TYR A 18 7.33 10.55 9.22
N GLU A 19 6.79 9.69 10.07
CA GLU A 19 7.55 8.89 11.03
C GLU A 19 7.49 7.41 10.67
N LYS A 20 8.66 6.77 10.55
CA LYS A 20 8.74 5.33 10.33
C LYS A 20 8.21 4.60 11.56
N ASN A 21 7.33 3.62 11.35
CA ASN A 21 6.69 2.84 12.42
C ASN A 21 5.74 3.65 13.32
N SER A 22 5.23 4.80 12.84
CA SER A 22 4.20 5.53 13.57
C SER A 22 2.99 4.64 13.87
N LYS A 23 2.57 4.60 15.15
CA LYS A 23 1.39 3.83 15.58
C LYS A 23 0.09 4.34 14.94
N LYS A 24 0.09 5.57 14.42
CA LYS A 24 -1.07 6.21 13.78
C LYS A 24 -1.16 5.92 12.27
N MET A 25 -0.12 5.36 11.66
CA MET A 25 -0.01 5.24 10.19
C MET A 25 -1.16 4.43 9.58
N TYR A 26 -1.62 3.39 10.28
CA TYR A 26 -2.77 2.60 9.82
C TYR A 26 -4.02 3.47 9.70
N GLU A 27 -4.39 4.22 10.74
CA GLU A 27 -5.58 5.08 10.73
C GLU A 27 -5.46 6.19 9.68
N ILE A 28 -4.28 6.79 9.52
CA ILE A 28 -4.01 7.82 8.51
C ILE A 28 -4.25 7.32 7.08
N LEU A 29 -3.97 6.04 6.83
CA LEU A 29 -4.07 5.43 5.49
C LEU A 29 -5.35 4.63 5.28
N LYS A 30 -6.17 4.41 6.33
CA LYS A 30 -7.36 3.55 6.30
C LYS A 30 -8.33 3.94 5.20
N ASN A 31 -8.60 5.22 5.04
CA ASN A 31 -9.49 5.75 3.99
C ASN A 31 -8.93 5.56 2.56
N LYS A 32 -7.62 5.39 2.39
CA LYS A 32 -6.95 5.16 1.10
C LYS A 32 -6.87 3.67 0.75
N GLN A 33 -7.16 2.77 1.69
CA GLN A 33 -7.05 1.33 1.50
C GLN A 33 -7.89 0.78 0.33
N PRO A 34 -9.15 1.21 0.10
CA PRO A 34 -9.92 0.72 -1.06
C PRO A 34 -9.26 1.04 -2.40
N GLN A 35 -8.72 2.25 -2.55
CA GLN A 35 -8.00 2.64 -3.77
C GLN A 35 -6.68 1.88 -3.92
N ALA A 36 -5.98 1.62 -2.81
CA ALA A 36 -4.76 0.81 -2.82
C ALA A 36 -5.04 -0.63 -3.28
N ILE A 37 -6.13 -1.25 -2.82
CA ILE A 37 -6.56 -2.59 -3.26
C ILE A 37 -6.85 -2.58 -4.76
N LYS A 38 -7.65 -1.63 -5.25
CA LYS A 38 -7.99 -1.51 -6.69
C LYS A 38 -6.75 -1.38 -7.57
N ASN A 39 -5.78 -0.58 -7.14
CA ASN A 39 -4.53 -0.40 -7.90
C ASN A 39 -3.68 -1.67 -7.91
N ALA A 40 -3.64 -2.41 -6.79
CA ALA A 40 -2.90 -3.66 -6.68
C ALA A 40 -3.53 -4.78 -7.53
N GLU A 41 -4.86 -4.86 -7.59
CA GLU A 41 -5.58 -5.80 -8.47
C GLU A 41 -5.25 -5.51 -9.94
N LYS A 42 -5.37 -4.25 -10.37
CA LYS A 42 -5.01 -3.82 -11.74
C LYS A 42 -3.55 -4.14 -12.09
N LEU A 43 -2.64 -4.03 -11.13
CA LEU A 43 -1.24 -4.35 -11.33
C LEU A 43 -1.03 -5.85 -11.48
N LEU A 44 -1.63 -6.67 -10.60
CA LEU A 44 -1.53 -8.13 -10.65
C LEU A 44 -2.06 -8.69 -11.97
N GLU A 45 -3.13 -8.12 -12.51
CA GLU A 45 -3.71 -8.49 -13.81
C GLU A 45 -2.74 -8.27 -15.00
N GLN A 46 -1.74 -7.40 -14.85
CA GLN A 46 -0.74 -7.14 -15.91
C GLN A 46 0.35 -8.20 -15.97
N TYR A 47 0.51 -9.01 -14.92
CA TYR A 47 1.54 -10.04 -14.85
C TYR A 47 1.00 -11.37 -15.37
N ASN A 48 1.29 -11.69 -16.63
CA ASN A 48 0.90 -12.96 -17.25
C ASN A 48 2.00 -13.50 -18.18
N PRO A 49 2.69 -14.60 -17.81
CA PRO A 49 2.62 -15.28 -16.52
C PRO A 49 3.26 -14.45 -15.39
N PRO A 50 2.86 -14.64 -14.12
CA PRO A 50 3.56 -14.02 -13.00
C PRO A 50 5.04 -14.43 -12.96
N ASN A 51 5.92 -13.44 -12.82
CA ASN A 51 7.36 -13.64 -12.65
C ASN A 51 7.87 -12.77 -11.50
N PRO A 52 7.77 -13.25 -10.24
CA PRO A 52 8.09 -12.46 -9.06
C PRO A 52 9.50 -11.87 -9.01
N VAL A 53 10.44 -12.43 -9.77
CA VAL A 53 11.82 -11.93 -9.90
C VAL A 53 11.85 -10.61 -10.68
N ASN A 54 10.97 -10.45 -11.66
CA ASN A 54 10.90 -9.29 -12.55
C ASN A 54 9.68 -8.38 -12.28
N ASP A 55 8.62 -8.92 -11.67
CA ASP A 55 7.40 -8.18 -11.32
C ASP A 55 7.66 -7.22 -10.15
N ASN A 56 7.19 -5.98 -10.29
CA ASN A 56 7.45 -4.93 -9.30
C ASN A 56 6.25 -3.98 -9.09
N PRO A 57 5.58 -4.02 -7.93
CA PRO A 57 5.70 -5.04 -6.87
C PRO A 57 5.03 -6.38 -7.24
N SER A 58 5.67 -7.50 -6.87
CA SER A 58 5.14 -8.86 -7.04
C SER A 58 4.26 -9.38 -5.88
N THR A 59 3.91 -8.52 -4.93
CA THR A 59 3.23 -8.93 -3.69
C THR A 59 1.71 -9.10 -3.88
N THR A 60 1.15 -10.17 -3.31
CA THR A 60 -0.31 -10.44 -3.29
C THR A 60 -0.98 -10.09 -1.95
N VAL A 61 -0.33 -9.29 -1.09
CA VAL A 61 -0.83 -8.91 0.25
C VAL A 61 -2.22 -8.25 0.19
N HIS A 62 -2.55 -7.57 -0.91
CA HIS A 62 -3.87 -6.98 -1.12
C HIS A 62 -5.00 -8.03 -1.06
N LEU A 63 -4.75 -9.30 -1.45
CA LEU A 63 -5.72 -10.40 -1.33
C LEU A 63 -6.02 -10.72 0.14
N LEU A 64 -4.97 -10.78 0.97
CA LEU A 64 -5.10 -10.99 2.41
C LEU A 64 -5.89 -9.84 3.05
N VAL A 65 -5.53 -8.59 2.76
CA VAL A 65 -6.24 -7.42 3.30
C VAL A 65 -7.71 -7.43 2.87
N LYS A 66 -8.00 -7.73 1.60
CA LYS A 66 -9.38 -7.85 1.08
C LYS A 66 -10.17 -8.92 1.82
N GLN A 67 -9.55 -10.06 2.15
CA GLN A 67 -10.20 -11.11 2.93
C GLN A 67 -10.45 -10.68 4.38
N LEU A 68 -9.45 -10.07 5.03
CA LEU A 68 -9.57 -9.60 6.42
C LEU A 68 -10.65 -8.52 6.58
N ASN A 69 -10.79 -7.63 5.60
CA ASN A 69 -11.82 -6.58 5.59
C ASN A 69 -13.25 -7.14 5.69
N LYS A 70 -13.49 -8.39 5.26
CA LYS A 70 -14.80 -9.04 5.40
C LYS A 70 -15.20 -9.32 6.86
N PHE A 71 -14.22 -9.36 7.76
CA PHE A 71 -14.40 -9.66 9.18
C PHE A 71 -14.24 -8.44 10.08
N VAL A 72 -13.89 -7.28 9.52
CA VAL A 72 -13.86 -6.02 10.26
C VAL A 72 -15.31 -5.63 10.56
N ARG A 73 -15.70 -5.70 11.84
CA ARG A 73 -17.02 -5.24 12.28
C ARG A 73 -17.06 -3.70 12.23
N PRO A 74 -18.22 -3.11 11.89
CA PRO A 74 -18.41 -1.65 11.95
C PRO A 74 -18.27 -1.12 13.38
#